data_AF-A0A0B7FHA8-F1
#
_entry.id   AF-A0A0B7FHA8-F1
#
_cell.length_a   1.000
_cell.length_b   1.000
_cell.length_c   1.000
_cell.angle_alpha   90.00
_cell.angle_beta   90.00
_cell.angle_gamma   90.00
#
_symmetry.space_group_name_H-M   'P 1'
#
loop_
_entity.id
_entity.type
_entity.pdbx_description
1 polymer ?
#
loop_
_entity_poly.entity_id
_entity_poly.type
_entity_poly.pdbx_seq_one_letter_code
_entity_poly.pdbx_strand_id
1 'polypeptide(L)'
;MLAVACGGEVWIYVRSVGTGTESWDCVDHILAPCAGPPGLVTALCFFGTTLSCRHLFIGHAKAGWTTWLAPRSYHRTPFTEDGDVCTIGSATIPPSEQFIAIATLDNSLVTYSLREGGPDVETHFEVNSREVINYRPVLPIVSTSSELILKGTAVGDIDVLDPRTNSTASLHHGTFTFIKL
;
A
#
# COMPACT_ATOMS: atom_id res chain seq x y z
N MET A 1 4.58 -15.41 8.24
CA MET A 1 4.77 -15.31 6.78
C MET A 1 5.51 -14.03 6.50
N LEU A 2 6.29 -14.03 5.44
CA LEU A 2 7.06 -12.90 4.94
C LEU A 2 6.85 -12.86 3.42
N ALA A 3 6.60 -11.69 2.87
CA ALA A 3 6.62 -11.47 1.43
C ALA A 3 7.80 -10.56 1.10
N VAL A 4 8.57 -10.90 0.08
CA VAL A 4 9.73 -10.13 -0.37
C VAL A 4 9.56 -9.85 -1.85
N ALA A 5 9.65 -8.59 -2.25
CA ALA A 5 9.66 -8.20 -3.64
C ALA A 5 11.09 -8.00 -4.17
N CYS A 6 11.35 -8.45 -5.39
CA CYS A 6 12.57 -8.13 -6.14
C CYS A 6 12.18 -7.75 -7.56
N GLY A 7 12.33 -6.46 -7.90
CA GLY A 7 11.83 -5.93 -9.17
C GLY A 7 10.31 -6.05 -9.25
N GLY A 8 9.81 -6.82 -10.22
CA GLY A 8 8.37 -7.08 -10.39
C GLY A 8 7.86 -8.37 -9.77
N GLU A 9 8.76 -9.21 -9.23
CA GLU A 9 8.44 -10.53 -8.70
C GLU A 9 8.33 -10.54 -7.18
N VAL A 10 7.55 -11.48 -6.63
CA VAL A 10 7.35 -11.62 -5.18
C VAL A 10 7.58 -13.07 -4.75
N TRP A 11 8.34 -13.26 -3.67
CA TRP A 11 8.55 -14.54 -3.02
C TRP A 11 7.86 -14.53 -1.66
N ILE A 12 7.18 -15.64 -1.34
CA ILE A 12 6.46 -15.80 -0.07
C ILE A 12 7.12 -16.89 0.75
N TYR A 13 7.46 -16.54 1.99
CA TYR A 13 8.12 -17.42 2.94
C TYR A 13 7.23 -17.69 4.15
N VAL A 14 7.23 -18.95 4.60
CA VAL A 14 6.63 -19.36 5.87
C VAL A 14 7.76 -19.65 6.86
N ARG A 15 7.60 -19.15 8.09
CA ARG A 15 8.53 -19.42 9.19
C ARG A 15 8.20 -20.78 9.79
N SER A 16 9.19 -21.66 9.84
CA SER A 16 9.10 -22.97 10.47
C SER A 16 9.94 -22.94 11.74
N VAL A 17 9.32 -23.16 12.89
CA VAL A 17 10.00 -23.21 14.20
C VAL A 17 9.99 -24.67 14.66
N GLY A 18 11.07 -25.39 14.36
CA GLY A 18 11.31 -26.74 14.87
C GLY A 18 12.05 -26.69 16.21
N THR A 19 12.27 -27.85 16.83
CA THR A 19 13.06 -28.00 18.06
C THR A 19 14.51 -27.55 17.82
N GLY A 20 14.80 -26.26 18.03
CA GLY A 20 16.15 -25.70 18.06
C GLY A 20 16.70 -25.12 16.75
N THR A 21 15.97 -25.21 15.64
CA THR A 21 16.36 -24.56 14.37
C THR A 21 15.18 -23.79 13.79
N GLU A 22 15.43 -22.52 13.48
CA GLU A 22 14.49 -21.66 12.77
C GLU A 22 14.83 -21.68 11.28
N SER A 23 13.85 -21.97 10.43
CA SER A 23 13.99 -21.87 8.97
C SER A 23 12.87 -21.04 8.36
N TRP A 24 13.14 -20.51 7.16
CA TRP A 24 12.18 -19.80 6.33
C TRP A 24 12.08 -20.52 5.00
N ASP A 25 10.94 -21.15 4.75
CA ASP A 25 10.71 -21.96 3.56
C ASP A 25 9.95 -21.13 2.52
N CYS A 26 10.49 -21.03 1.31
CA CYS A 26 9.81 -20.40 0.20
C CYS A 26 8.63 -21.28 -0.23
N VAL A 27 7.41 -20.79 -0.05
CA VAL A 27 6.17 -21.53 -0.35
C VAL A 27 5.50 -21.09 -1.65
N ASP A 28 5.85 -19.90 -2.15
CA ASP A 28 5.30 -19.37 -3.40
C ASP A 28 6.24 -18.37 -4.08
N HIS A 29 6.08 -18.25 -5.40
CA HIS A 29 6.79 -17.30 -6.26
C HIS A 29 5.82 -16.75 -7.30
N ILE A 30 5.55 -15.46 -7.21
CA ILE A 30 4.59 -14.75 -8.04
C ILE A 30 5.38 -13.94 -9.07
N LEU A 31 5.17 -14.29 -10.33
CA LEU A 31 5.82 -13.62 -11.47
C LEU A 31 5.25 -12.23 -11.71
N ALA A 32 6.11 -11.35 -12.19
CA ALA A 32 5.73 -10.01 -12.62
C ALA A 32 4.59 -10.05 -13.66
N PRO A 33 3.66 -9.07 -13.63
CA PRO A 33 2.59 -8.99 -14.63
C PRO A 33 3.12 -8.58 -16.00
N CYS A 34 4.20 -7.80 -16.03
CA CYS A 34 4.86 -7.32 -17.25
C CYS A 34 6.33 -6.99 -16.98
N ALA A 35 7.10 -6.84 -18.06
CA ALA A 35 8.50 -6.45 -17.99
C ALA A 35 8.65 -4.93 -17.84
N GLY A 36 9.72 -4.51 -17.16
CA GLY A 36 10.12 -3.10 -17.06
C GLY A 36 9.43 -2.31 -15.95
N PRO A 37 9.55 -0.97 -15.98
CA PRO A 37 9.11 -0.10 -14.88
C PRO A 37 7.64 -0.24 -14.44
N PRO A 38 6.66 -0.48 -15.33
CA PRO A 38 5.26 -0.63 -14.91
C PRO A 38 4.99 -1.78 -13.95
N GLY A 39 5.74 -2.89 -14.09
CA GLY A 39 5.56 -4.11 -13.31
C GLY A 39 6.27 -4.11 -11.96
N LEU A 40 7.10 -3.09 -11.66
CA LEU A 40 7.84 -3.00 -10.41
C LEU A 40 6.89 -3.03 -9.21
N VAL A 41 7.19 -3.87 -8.22
CA VAL A 41 6.41 -3.93 -6.98
C VAL A 41 6.82 -2.77 -6.10
N THR A 42 5.83 -1.99 -5.68
CA THR A 42 6.01 -0.78 -4.87
C THR A 42 5.34 -0.89 -3.51
N ALA A 43 4.38 -1.81 -3.35
CA ALA A 43 3.69 -2.03 -2.08
C ALA A 43 3.38 -3.52 -1.84
N LEU A 44 3.52 -3.93 -0.59
CA LEU A 44 3.13 -5.26 -0.10
C LEU A 44 2.34 -5.09 1.21
N CYS A 45 1.09 -5.54 1.25
CA CYS A 45 0.25 -5.45 2.45
C CYS A 45 -0.51 -6.74 2.70
N PHE A 46 -0.29 -7.39 3.85
CA PHE A 46 -1.11 -8.52 4.28
C PHE A 46 -2.44 -8.03 4.87
N PHE A 47 -3.52 -8.78 4.62
CA PHE A 47 -4.86 -8.56 5.20
C PHE A 47 -5.64 -9.88 5.29
N GLY A 48 -6.85 -9.85 5.84
CA GLY A 48 -7.70 -11.02 6.05
C GLY A 48 -7.42 -11.75 7.36
N THR A 49 -6.92 -11.05 8.38
CA THR A 49 -6.54 -11.70 9.65
C THR A 49 -7.73 -12.19 10.48
N THR A 50 -8.91 -11.62 10.27
CA THR A 50 -10.15 -11.95 11.00
C THR A 50 -10.88 -13.19 10.47
N LEU A 51 -10.65 -13.59 9.21
CA LEU A 51 -11.43 -14.63 8.52
C LEU A 51 -10.63 -15.91 8.20
N SER A 52 -9.53 -16.18 8.91
CA SER A 52 -8.62 -17.34 8.70
C SER A 52 -7.93 -17.45 7.33
N CYS A 53 -8.36 -16.69 6.31
CA CYS A 53 -7.73 -16.60 4.99
C CYS A 53 -6.80 -15.39 4.91
N ARG A 54 -5.49 -15.63 4.87
CA ARG A 54 -4.50 -14.56 4.71
C ARG A 54 -4.33 -14.21 3.24
N HIS A 55 -4.62 -12.96 2.93
CA HIS A 55 -4.41 -12.36 1.62
C HIS A 55 -3.17 -11.46 1.64
N LEU A 56 -2.57 -11.27 0.47
CA LEU A 56 -1.49 -10.32 0.24
C LEU A 56 -1.85 -9.44 -0.95
N PHE A 57 -1.95 -8.14 -0.70
CA PHE A 57 -1.98 -7.12 -1.75
C PHE A 57 -0.55 -6.89 -2.27
N ILE A 58 -0.39 -6.97 -3.58
CA ILE A 58 0.87 -6.72 -4.31
C ILE A 58 0.60 -5.57 -5.27
N GLY A 59 1.04 -4.36 -4.91
CA GLY A 59 0.90 -3.18 -5.74
C GLY A 59 2.05 -3.05 -6.74
N HIS A 60 1.72 -2.93 -8.02
CA HIS A 60 2.68 -2.66 -9.09
C HIS A 60 2.61 -1.19 -9.53
N ALA A 61 3.77 -0.59 -9.83
CA ALA A 61 3.92 0.83 -10.11
C ALA A 61 2.85 1.39 -11.08
N LYS A 62 2.64 0.73 -12.22
CA LYS A 62 1.63 1.11 -13.23
C LYS A 62 0.88 -0.08 -13.83
N ALA A 63 1.09 -1.30 -13.32
CA ALA A 63 0.43 -2.50 -13.83
C ALA A 63 -0.81 -2.92 -13.00
N GLY A 64 -1.23 -2.09 -12.04
CA GLY A 64 -2.35 -2.38 -11.15
C GLY A 64 -1.87 -3.18 -9.94
N TRP A 65 -2.68 -4.13 -9.48
CA TRP A 65 -2.32 -4.97 -8.33
C TRP A 65 -2.64 -6.44 -8.56
N THR A 66 -1.96 -7.28 -7.78
CA THR A 66 -2.26 -8.70 -7.65
C THR A 66 -2.69 -8.96 -6.22
N THR A 67 -3.82 -9.64 -6.01
CA THR A 67 -4.17 -10.21 -4.71
C THR A 67 -3.77 -11.67 -4.68
N TRP A 68 -2.88 -12.04 -3.76
CA TRP A 68 -2.55 -13.43 -3.47
C TRP A 68 -3.37 -13.95 -2.29
N LEU A 69 -3.81 -15.19 -2.38
CA LEU A 69 -4.53 -15.95 -1.37
C LEU A 69 -3.75 -17.24 -1.08
N ALA A 70 -3.42 -17.45 0.19
CA ALA A 70 -2.76 -18.66 0.64
C ALA A 70 -3.64 -19.91 0.46
N PRO A 71 -3.08 -21.08 0.08
CA PRO A 71 -1.82 -21.29 -0.60
C PRO A 71 -2.04 -21.36 -2.13
N ARG A 72 -1.45 -20.44 -2.89
CA ARG A 72 -1.27 -20.51 -4.36
C ARG A 72 -2.45 -20.10 -5.25
N SER A 73 -3.45 -19.39 -4.73
CA SER A 73 -4.36 -18.66 -5.61
C SER A 73 -3.90 -17.21 -5.72
N TYR A 74 -3.95 -16.63 -6.91
CA TYR A 74 -3.79 -15.19 -7.06
C TYR A 74 -4.65 -14.64 -8.20
N HIS A 75 -5.16 -13.44 -8.00
CA HIS A 75 -5.99 -12.72 -8.94
C HIS A 75 -5.28 -11.42 -9.32
N ARG A 76 -5.14 -11.17 -10.63
CA ARG A 76 -4.54 -9.94 -11.16
C ARG A 76 -5.65 -8.98 -11.55
N THR A 77 -5.59 -7.77 -11.03
CA THR A 77 -6.40 -6.64 -11.49
C THR A 77 -5.50 -5.75 -12.33
N PRO A 78 -5.60 -5.80 -13.67
CA PRO A 78 -4.74 -5.00 -14.53
C PRO A 78 -5.06 -3.51 -14.39
N PHE A 79 -4.02 -2.68 -14.50
CA PHE A 79 -4.22 -1.26 -14.78
C PHE A 79 -4.81 -1.08 -16.19
N THR A 80 -5.77 -0.17 -16.31
CA THR A 80 -6.34 0.26 -17.58
C THR A 80 -6.06 1.76 -17.76
N GLU A 81 -5.48 2.16 -18.90
CA GLU A 81 -5.08 3.56 -19.15
C GLU A 81 -6.26 4.55 -19.03
N ASP A 82 -7.49 4.08 -19.20
CA ASP A 82 -8.73 4.84 -19.08
C ASP A 82 -9.51 4.58 -17.76
N GLY A 83 -8.97 3.82 -16.80
CA GLY A 83 -9.81 3.20 -15.77
C GLY A 83 -9.54 3.54 -14.30
N ASP A 84 -10.46 3.05 -13.47
CA ASP A 84 -10.64 3.26 -12.03
C ASP A 84 -9.49 2.78 -11.12
N VAL A 85 -8.38 2.31 -11.70
CA VAL A 85 -7.23 1.71 -11.00
C VAL A 85 -6.06 2.70 -11.00
N CYS A 86 -5.69 3.20 -9.81
CA CYS A 86 -4.64 4.19 -9.66
C CYS A 86 -3.21 3.62 -9.88
N THR A 87 -2.24 4.51 -10.14
CA THR A 87 -0.81 4.16 -10.05
C THR A 87 -0.41 3.98 -8.59
N ILE A 88 0.57 3.14 -8.31
CA ILE A 88 0.89 2.74 -6.93
C ILE A 88 2.33 3.10 -6.59
N GLY A 89 2.50 4.05 -5.67
CA GLY A 89 3.79 4.37 -5.06
C GLY A 89 3.99 3.64 -3.74
N SER A 90 3.02 3.72 -2.83
CA SER A 90 3.03 3.01 -1.55
C SER A 90 1.61 2.70 -1.12
N ALA A 91 1.41 1.70 -0.28
CA ALA A 91 0.09 1.37 0.24
C ALA A 91 0.13 1.00 1.73
N THR A 92 -1.02 1.11 2.38
CA THR A 92 -1.23 0.74 3.78
C THR A 92 -2.65 0.24 3.99
N ILE A 93 -2.84 -0.68 4.93
CA ILE A 93 -4.13 -1.21 5.35
C ILE A 93 -4.28 -0.93 6.86
N PRO A 94 -5.35 -0.26 7.32
CA PRO A 94 -5.61 -0.05 8.73
C PRO A 94 -5.92 -1.39 9.42
N PRO A 95 -5.76 -1.49 10.75
CA PRO A 95 -6.08 -2.71 11.50
C PRO A 95 -7.52 -3.19 11.37
N SER A 96 -8.46 -2.30 11.02
CA SER A 96 -9.85 -2.65 10.76
C SER A 96 -10.06 -3.42 9.45
N GLU A 97 -9.07 -3.40 8.55
CA GLU A 97 -9.11 -4.02 7.22
C GLU A 97 -10.32 -3.61 6.38
N GLN A 98 -10.90 -2.43 6.61
CA GLN A 98 -12.07 -1.94 5.87
C GLN A 98 -11.73 -1.32 4.51
N PHE A 99 -10.52 -0.81 4.37
CA PHE A 99 -10.04 -0.18 3.14
C PHE A 99 -8.54 -0.39 2.97
N ILE A 100 -8.04 -0.10 1.77
CA ILE A 100 -6.63 0.12 1.50
C ILE A 100 -6.45 1.58 1.09
N ALA A 101 -5.39 2.21 1.60
CA ALA A 101 -4.98 3.55 1.17
C ALA A 101 -3.70 3.45 0.35
N ILE A 102 -3.65 4.19 -0.76
CA ILE A 102 -2.59 4.16 -1.75
C ILE A 102 -2.09 5.58 -1.98
N ALA A 103 -0.82 5.82 -1.72
CA ALA A 103 -0.11 6.99 -2.22
C ALA A 103 0.30 6.69 -3.66
N THR A 104 -0.21 7.46 -4.61
CA THR A 104 0.00 7.22 -6.03
C THR A 104 1.34 7.80 -6.51
N LEU A 105 1.80 7.41 -7.70
CA LEU A 105 3.05 7.95 -8.28
C LEU A 105 2.94 9.43 -8.67
N ASP A 106 1.72 9.95 -8.77
CA ASP A 106 1.43 11.37 -8.98
C ASP A 106 1.15 12.14 -7.69
N ASN A 107 1.44 11.54 -6.53
CA ASN A 107 1.30 12.10 -5.19
C ASN A 107 -0.15 12.34 -4.74
N SER A 108 -1.15 11.78 -5.42
CA SER A 108 -2.51 11.70 -4.88
C SER A 108 -2.60 10.65 -3.77
N LEU A 109 -3.67 10.75 -2.99
CA LEU A 109 -4.05 9.72 -2.03
C LEU A 109 -5.36 9.10 -2.49
N VAL A 110 -5.34 7.79 -2.73
CA VAL A 110 -6.51 7.03 -3.18
C VAL A 110 -6.89 6.00 -2.14
N THR A 111 -8.18 5.80 -1.91
CA THR A 111 -8.69 4.71 -1.07
C THR A 111 -9.64 3.82 -1.86
N TYR A 112 -9.58 2.52 -1.57
CA TYR A 112 -10.55 1.53 -2.01
C TYR A 112 -11.05 0.76 -0.79
N SER A 113 -12.34 0.48 -0.73
CA SER A 113 -12.88 -0.49 0.22
C SER A 113 -12.22 -1.84 0.00
N LEU A 114 -11.95 -2.54 1.09
CA LEU A 114 -11.31 -3.85 1.05
C LEU A 114 -12.36 -4.92 1.30
N ARG A 115 -12.44 -5.89 0.39
CA ARG A 115 -13.36 -7.04 0.48
C ARG A 115 -12.56 -8.34 0.51
N GLU A 116 -13.25 -9.46 0.71
CA GLU A 116 -12.66 -10.78 0.48
C GLU A 116 -12.15 -10.85 -0.98
N GLY A 117 -10.88 -11.21 -1.17
CA GLY A 117 -10.23 -11.20 -2.48
C GLY A 117 -9.55 -9.88 -2.90
N GLY A 118 -9.67 -8.80 -2.11
CA GLY A 118 -8.87 -7.57 -2.29
C GLY A 118 -9.66 -6.27 -2.46
N PRO A 119 -9.01 -5.23 -2.99
CA PRO A 119 -9.61 -3.91 -3.15
C PRO A 119 -10.78 -3.94 -4.14
N ASP A 120 -11.88 -3.27 -3.77
CA ASP A 120 -13.04 -3.07 -4.62
C ASP A 120 -12.89 -1.78 -5.44
N VAL A 121 -12.64 -1.95 -6.73
CA VAL A 121 -12.36 -0.88 -7.69
C VAL A 121 -13.50 0.14 -7.76
N GLU A 122 -14.76 -0.29 -7.57
CA GLU A 122 -15.94 0.58 -7.65
C GLU A 122 -16.03 1.60 -6.51
N THR A 123 -15.27 1.41 -5.44
CA THR A 123 -15.27 2.27 -4.24
C THR A 123 -14.14 3.29 -4.23
N HIS A 124 -13.58 3.56 -5.40
CA HIS A 124 -12.52 4.54 -5.61
C HIS A 124 -12.89 5.91 -5.03
N PHE A 125 -12.04 6.41 -4.14
CA PHE A 125 -12.08 7.79 -3.66
C PHE A 125 -10.67 8.39 -3.70
N GLU A 126 -10.56 9.57 -4.30
CA GLU A 126 -9.27 10.26 -4.49
C GLU A 126 -9.26 11.63 -3.80
N VAL A 127 -8.20 11.87 -3.05
CA VAL A 127 -7.82 13.19 -2.55
C VAL A 127 -6.56 13.64 -3.27
N ASN A 128 -6.71 14.70 -4.07
CA ASN A 128 -5.60 15.33 -4.76
C ASN A 128 -4.68 16.04 -3.75
N SER A 129 -3.51 15.44 -3.50
CA SER A 129 -2.42 16.01 -2.70
C SER A 129 -1.28 16.41 -3.64
N ARG A 130 -1.57 17.36 -4.54
CA ARG A 130 -0.59 17.82 -5.54
C ARG A 130 0.42 18.76 -4.89
N GLU A 131 1.52 18.20 -4.40
CA GLU A 131 2.72 18.97 -4.12
C GLU A 131 3.27 19.54 -5.44
N VAL A 132 3.52 20.86 -5.47
CA VAL A 132 4.11 21.54 -6.64
C VAL A 132 5.63 21.33 -6.62
N ILE A 133 6.04 20.10 -6.92
CA ILE A 133 7.45 19.70 -7.01
C ILE A 133 7.76 19.10 -8.38
N ASN A 134 8.93 19.42 -8.93
CA ASN A 134 9.36 18.99 -10.26
C ASN A 134 9.75 17.49 -10.32
N TYR A 135 9.90 16.84 -9.17
CA TYR A 135 10.14 15.41 -9.03
C TYR A 135 9.02 14.81 -8.17
N ARG A 136 8.56 13.60 -8.48
CA ARG A 136 7.47 12.93 -7.74
C ARG A 136 8.03 11.69 -7.05
N PRO A 137 8.61 11.82 -5.84
CA PRO A 137 9.16 10.68 -5.14
C PRO A 137 8.03 9.76 -4.69
N VAL A 138 8.32 8.47 -4.55
CA VAL A 138 7.44 7.58 -3.81
C VAL A 138 7.53 7.97 -2.34
N LEU A 139 6.41 8.41 -1.76
CA LEU A 139 6.33 8.87 -0.39
C LEU A 139 5.69 7.82 0.51
N PRO A 140 6.18 7.66 1.75
CA PRO A 140 5.63 6.70 2.69
C PRO A 140 4.21 7.12 3.12
N ILE A 141 3.39 6.12 3.36
CA ILE A 141 2.03 6.25 3.87
C ILE A 141 1.82 5.22 4.99
N VAL A 142 1.09 5.59 6.03
CA VAL A 142 0.74 4.69 7.13
C VAL A 142 -0.69 4.93 7.61
N SER A 143 -1.39 3.86 7.95
CA SER A 143 -2.71 3.91 8.57
C SER A 143 -2.58 3.80 10.08
N THR A 144 -3.32 4.63 10.81
CA THR A 144 -3.43 4.57 12.26
C THR A 144 -4.50 3.58 12.70
N SER A 145 -4.49 3.19 13.98
CA SER A 145 -5.57 2.39 14.59
C SER A 145 -6.91 3.11 14.62
N SER A 146 -6.92 4.43 14.50
CA SER A 146 -8.13 5.27 14.42
C SER A 146 -8.56 5.52 12.96
N GLU A 147 -8.02 4.77 12.01
CA GLU A 147 -8.34 4.81 10.58
C GLU A 147 -7.95 6.12 9.87
N LEU A 148 -7.16 6.98 10.53
CA LEU A 148 -6.51 8.11 9.86
C LEU A 148 -5.38 7.61 8.98
N ILE A 149 -5.19 8.28 7.85
CA ILE A 149 -4.10 8.03 6.91
C ILE A 149 -3.09 9.16 7.05
N LEU A 150 -1.83 8.81 7.32
CA LEU A 150 -0.71 9.73 7.36
C LEU A 150 0.12 9.55 6.10
N LYS A 151 0.32 10.62 5.33
CA LYS A 151 1.13 10.63 4.11
C LYS A 151 2.30 11.60 4.33
N GLY A 152 3.53 11.10 4.18
CA GLY A 152 4.71 11.97 4.17
C GLY A 152 4.75 12.83 2.90
N THR A 153 5.33 14.02 2.99
CA THR A 153 5.56 14.92 1.84
C THR A 153 7.03 15.05 1.52
N ALA A 154 7.38 15.53 0.33
CA ALA A 154 8.79 15.76 -0.03
C ALA A 154 9.40 16.94 0.73
N VAL A 155 8.57 17.84 1.28
CA VAL A 155 8.98 19.00 2.08
C VAL A 155 9.10 18.70 3.57
N GLY A 156 8.78 17.47 4.00
CA GLY A 156 8.90 17.03 5.39
C GLY A 156 7.67 17.26 6.27
N ASP A 157 6.58 17.76 5.70
CA ASP A 157 5.26 17.79 6.34
C ASP A 157 4.57 16.41 6.28
N ILE A 158 3.55 16.22 7.11
CA ILE A 158 2.72 15.01 7.11
C ILE A 158 1.26 15.39 6.91
N ASP A 159 0.70 15.02 5.77
CA ASP A 159 -0.72 15.15 5.50
C ASP A 159 -1.49 14.06 6.27
N VAL A 160 -2.58 14.47 6.91
CA VAL A 160 -3.49 13.60 7.65
C VAL A 160 -4.83 13.61 6.96
N LEU A 161 -5.29 12.46 6.49
CA LEU A 161 -6.63 12.28 5.93
C LEU A 161 -7.48 11.46 6.90
N ASP A 162 -8.70 11.95 7.18
CA ASP A 162 -9.79 11.11 7.70
C ASP A 162 -10.71 10.71 6.53
N PRO A 163 -10.67 9.44 6.09
CA PRO A 163 -11.46 8.97 4.96
C PRO A 163 -12.96 8.89 5.24
N ARG A 164 -13.41 9.00 6.51
CA ARG A 164 -14.85 8.97 6.85
C ARG A 164 -15.52 10.33 6.64
N THR A 165 -14.78 11.39 6.88
CA THR A 165 -15.24 12.78 6.76
C THR A 165 -14.70 13.47 5.53
N ASN A 166 -13.79 12.83 4.80
CA ASN A 166 -13.02 13.41 3.70
C ASN A 166 -12.28 14.71 4.11
N SER A 167 -11.95 14.84 5.39
CA SER A 167 -11.25 16.02 5.89
C SER A 167 -9.74 15.80 5.89
N THR A 168 -9.00 16.81 5.43
CA THR A 168 -7.56 16.85 5.49
C THR A 168 -7.06 17.83 6.55
N ALA A 169 -5.97 17.45 7.21
CA ALA A 169 -5.18 18.30 8.08
C ALA A 169 -3.69 18.08 7.74
N SER A 170 -2.81 18.95 8.24
CA SER A 170 -1.37 18.78 8.08
C SER A 170 -0.69 18.91 9.43
N LEU A 171 0.24 17.99 9.72
CA LEU A 171 1.14 18.07 10.86
C LEU A 171 2.44 18.67 10.36
N HIS A 172 2.71 19.90 10.79
CA HIS A 172 3.98 20.56 10.56
C HIS A 172 4.94 20.26 11.71
N HIS A 173 6.22 20.04 11.40
CA HIS A 173 7.24 20.06 12.43
C HIS A 173 7.30 21.47 13.03
N GLY A 174 6.84 21.63 14.27
CA GLY A 174 6.84 22.93 14.95
C GLY A 174 8.24 23.50 15.01
N THR A 175 8.48 24.63 14.34
CA THR A 175 9.66 25.44 14.61
C THR A 175 9.48 26.01 16.02
N PHE A 176 10.19 25.42 16.99
CA PHE A 176 10.33 26.04 18.31
C PHE A 176 11.10 27.35 18.14
N THR A 177 10.39 28.46 17.96
CA THR A 177 10.94 29.77 18.29
C THR A 177 11.07 29.81 19.80
N PHE A 178 12.29 29.60 20.30
CA PHE A 178 12.63 30.00 21.66
C PHE A 178 12.38 31.51 21.75
N ILE A 179 11.26 31.90 22.34
CA ILE A 179 11.09 33.25 22.84
C ILE A 179 12.10 33.35 23.98
N LYS A 180 13.22 34.05 23.73
CA LYS A 180 14.08 34.54 24.81
C LYS A 180 13.21 35.49 25.64
N LEU A 181 12.80 35.01 26.82
CA LEU A 181 12.36 35.87 27.92
C LEU A 181 13.58 36.59 28.51
#